data_AF-A0A0A1TZ21-F1
#
_entry.id   AF-A0A0A1TZ21-F1
#
_cell.length_a   1.000
_cell.length_b   1.000
_cell.length_c   1.000
_cell.angle_alpha   90.00
_cell.angle_beta   90.00
_cell.angle_gamma   90.00
#
_symmetry.space_group_name_H-M   'P 1'
#
loop_
_entity.id
_entity.type
_entity.pdbx_description
1 polymer ?
#
loop_
_entity_poly.entity_id
_entity_poly.type
_entity_poly.pdbx_seq_one_letter_code
_entity_poly.pdbx_strand_id
1 'polypeptide(L)'
;MFTPSSVLFHQQDNPQGVLKYLQENKLPDNQLHPIILSLLLNTDKEIVESIFKQYPSCHTWINSKSEIPLFTALLKNSNTIDLLLEKSDLSYKTISGDTVLHYICKSPIKDKKKYIQKVVASNMFLIQSENEIGETPLHYLAATGTKEEVAYLLSLGATKTYLTKTGSIPLIYALEAGNTEAAILLSEELSTTVDSDNGEDAEDDEKEEKDDESLSGDSLSSDDDAMTVSVMAQISKAERHKNKKKGKKDSAKKVSTLEDQVQQILSIKKPTNLIETAKKVSKKEKYKILSIDGGGMKGILEAILLSRIVKKHPKFLKKVNLVCGCSVGSILASFLVCGYDPDTCSKLLELISEKLFVNPNLTLNEAKYETKSLQFILEKVFEDTRIKDVKCHFLVDSFLIDPETNPRECKACAFTNLEKGYENEKLSDICLRSAAAPTYFHPYQNYVDGGILNNTPVGVSWAYLFGEQGLQLDPKNVVCFSLSAGKPDPYYIDINKIGNGGLVQWATQISDTFMYATRSWSVKEGGIYLGDRWLRFDPPLGRIIKLDQIELIPELKEIANNVDLTVVDKWLEKYWD
;
A
#
# COMPACT_ATOMS: atom_id res chain seq x y z
N MET A 1 22.93 60.14 18.59
CA MET A 1 23.74 58.92 18.89
C MET A 1 22.77 57.83 19.26
N PHE A 2 22.79 56.70 18.54
CA PHE A 2 21.99 55.54 18.90
C PHE A 2 22.67 54.80 20.08
N THR A 3 21.93 54.51 21.13
CA THR A 3 22.27 53.48 22.12
C THR A 3 21.79 52.10 21.63
N PRO A 4 22.38 50.97 22.06
CA PRO A 4 21.93 49.62 21.66
C PRO A 4 20.42 49.40 21.83
N SER A 5 19.83 49.96 22.89
CA SER A 5 18.38 49.91 23.13
C SER A 5 17.58 50.76 22.12
N SER A 6 18.08 51.93 21.72
CA SER A 6 17.42 52.79 20.71
C SER A 6 17.52 52.24 19.29
N VAL A 7 18.55 51.43 18.99
CA VAL A 7 18.71 50.77 17.68
C VAL A 7 17.56 49.81 17.40
N LEU A 8 17.03 49.14 18.42
CA LEU A 8 15.86 48.25 18.31
C LEU A 8 14.57 49.01 17.98
N PHE A 9 14.41 50.25 18.45
CA PHE A 9 13.21 51.05 18.20
C PHE A 9 13.19 51.73 16.81
N HIS A 10 14.36 52.05 16.24
CA HIS A 10 14.45 52.77 14.96
C HIS A 10 14.66 51.87 13.73
N GLN A 11 14.53 50.55 13.87
CA GLN A 11 14.74 49.59 12.77
C GLN A 11 13.79 49.82 11.59
N GLN A 12 12.57 50.30 11.87
CA GLN A 12 11.56 50.59 10.85
C GLN A 12 11.66 52.03 10.33
N ASP A 13 12.02 53.00 11.18
CA ASP A 13 12.01 54.42 10.82
C ASP A 13 13.30 54.91 10.14
N ASN A 14 14.45 54.25 10.39
CA ASN A 14 15.73 54.63 9.81
C ASN A 14 16.69 53.43 9.62
N PRO A 15 16.36 52.49 8.72
CA PRO A 15 17.15 51.28 8.52
C PRO A 15 18.58 51.54 8.03
N GLN A 16 18.80 52.60 7.25
CA GLN A 16 20.11 52.96 6.74
C GLN A 16 21.01 53.57 7.84
N GLY A 17 20.42 54.35 8.76
CA GLY A 17 21.11 54.84 9.95
C GLY A 17 21.48 53.71 10.91
N VAL A 18 20.60 52.71 11.07
CA VAL A 18 20.91 51.50 11.84
C VAL A 18 22.05 50.71 11.20
N LEU A 19 22.03 50.48 9.89
CA LEU A 19 23.10 49.75 9.19
C LEU A 19 24.46 50.46 9.34
N LYS A 20 24.48 51.79 9.20
CA LYS A 20 25.69 52.60 9.43
C LYS A 20 26.18 52.50 10.87
N TYR A 21 25.28 52.52 11.86
CA TYR A 21 25.65 52.31 13.26
C TYR A 21 26.31 50.94 13.49
N LEU A 22 25.78 49.87 12.86
CA LEU A 22 26.36 48.53 12.94
C LEU A 22 27.73 48.42 12.25
N GLN A 23 28.01 49.26 11.24
CA GLN A 23 29.35 49.37 10.62
C GLN A 23 30.36 50.02 11.55
N GLU A 24 29.94 51.05 12.28
CA GLU A 24 30.79 51.82 13.18
C GLU A 24 30.98 51.12 14.55
N ASN A 25 30.04 50.25 14.94
CA ASN A 25 30.03 49.60 16.25
C ASN A 25 29.98 48.07 16.09
N LYS A 26 31.08 47.38 16.43
CA LYS A 26 31.17 45.91 16.41
C LYS A 26 30.36 45.31 17.57
N LEU A 27 29.11 44.97 17.32
CA LEU A 27 28.26 44.27 18.28
C LEU A 27 28.56 42.77 18.33
N PRO A 28 28.39 42.10 19.49
CA PRO A 28 28.46 40.65 19.57
C PRO A 28 27.28 39.98 18.84
N ASP A 29 27.47 38.75 18.36
CA ASP A 29 26.52 38.01 17.50
C ASP A 29 25.12 37.91 18.11
N ASN A 30 25.02 37.74 19.45
CA ASN A 30 23.76 37.66 20.17
C ASN A 30 22.92 38.96 20.12
N GLN A 31 23.56 40.11 19.91
CA GLN A 31 22.89 41.40 19.71
C GLN A 31 22.76 41.73 18.22
N LEU A 32 23.74 41.34 17.41
CA LEU A 32 23.78 41.61 15.97
C LEU A 32 22.72 40.81 15.19
N HIS A 33 22.63 39.50 15.42
CA HIS A 33 21.77 38.61 14.63
C HIS A 33 20.29 39.04 14.64
N PRO A 34 19.66 39.33 15.80
CA PRO A 34 18.25 39.75 15.81
C PRO A 34 18.01 41.07 15.07
N ILE A 35 18.96 42.01 15.13
CA ILE A 35 18.86 43.31 14.44
C ILE A 35 18.96 43.09 12.93
N ILE A 36 19.95 42.32 12.46
CA ILE A 36 20.11 42.01 11.04
C ILE A 36 18.90 41.22 10.51
N LEU A 37 18.44 40.19 11.22
CA LEU A 37 17.24 39.43 10.84
C LEU A 37 16.00 40.33 10.74
N SER A 38 15.85 41.31 11.64
CA SER A 38 14.76 42.29 11.55
C SER A 38 14.88 43.21 10.33
N LEU A 39 16.08 43.71 10.04
CA LEU A 39 16.32 44.56 8.86
C LEU A 39 16.10 43.80 7.56
N LEU A 40 16.50 42.53 7.49
CA LEU A 40 16.23 41.66 6.33
C LEU A 40 14.74 41.51 6.03
N LEU A 41 13.84 41.80 6.98
CA LEU A 41 12.39 41.59 6.83
C LEU A 41 11.59 42.88 6.60
N ASN A 42 12.13 44.04 6.99
CA ASN A 42 11.38 45.29 7.11
C ASN A 42 12.03 46.48 6.37
N THR A 43 12.87 46.24 5.36
CA THR A 43 13.62 47.30 4.67
C THR A 43 13.60 47.14 3.16
N ASP A 44 14.06 48.16 2.43
CA ASP A 44 14.12 48.15 0.98
C ASP A 44 15.23 47.24 0.44
N LYS A 45 15.02 46.72 -0.78
CA LYS A 45 15.91 45.79 -1.47
C LYS A 45 17.37 46.25 -1.49
N GLU A 46 17.63 47.54 -1.71
CA GLU A 46 18.98 48.12 -1.74
C GLU A 46 19.72 47.98 -0.40
N ILE A 47 19.00 48.16 0.71
CA ILE A 47 19.55 48.02 2.07
C ILE A 47 19.84 46.55 2.34
N VAL A 48 18.94 45.65 1.94
CA VAL A 48 19.15 44.20 2.08
C VAL A 48 20.36 43.73 1.27
N GLU A 49 20.56 44.24 0.06
CA GLU A 49 21.77 43.95 -0.73
C GLU A 49 23.05 44.48 -0.06
N SER A 50 23.00 45.65 0.57
CA SER A 50 24.10 46.19 1.36
C SER A 50 24.41 45.31 2.58
N ILE A 51 23.37 44.82 3.27
CA ILE A 51 23.50 43.86 4.37
C ILE A 51 24.18 42.57 3.88
N PHE A 52 23.80 42.02 2.73
CA PHE A 52 24.45 40.83 2.17
C PHE A 52 25.91 41.04 1.77
N LYS A 53 26.29 42.24 1.33
CA LYS A 53 27.71 42.56 1.07
C LYS A 53 28.54 42.56 2.35
N GLN A 54 27.95 43.04 3.45
CA GLN A 54 28.64 43.15 4.73
C GLN A 54 28.60 41.85 5.55
N TYR A 55 27.50 41.11 5.47
CA TYR A 55 27.25 39.88 6.22
C TYR A 55 26.79 38.77 5.26
N PRO A 56 27.70 38.16 4.47
CA PRO A 56 27.30 37.22 3.41
C PRO A 56 26.51 36.00 3.90
N SER A 57 26.76 35.54 5.13
CA SER A 57 26.11 34.36 5.71
C SER A 57 24.78 34.66 6.40
N CYS A 58 24.30 35.90 6.42
CA CYS A 58 23.12 36.25 7.23
C CYS A 58 21.83 35.55 6.76
N HIS A 59 21.79 35.02 5.53
CA HIS A 59 20.67 34.22 5.03
C HIS A 59 20.49 32.87 5.75
N THR A 60 21.52 32.34 6.42
CA THR A 60 21.45 31.08 7.17
C THR A 60 21.25 31.28 8.67
N TRP A 61 21.22 32.52 9.14
CA TRP A 61 21.05 32.79 10.57
C TRP A 61 19.63 32.45 11.00
N ILE A 62 19.51 31.76 12.12
CA ILE A 62 18.22 31.32 12.63
C ILE A 62 17.73 32.24 13.76
N ASN A 63 16.43 32.48 13.78
CA ASN A 63 15.76 33.17 14.88
C ASN A 63 15.56 32.23 16.10
N SER A 64 14.92 32.71 17.17
CA SER A 64 14.62 31.90 18.36
C SER A 64 13.66 30.72 18.12
N LYS A 65 12.97 30.68 16.98
CA LYS A 65 12.14 29.57 16.52
C LYS A 65 12.88 28.64 15.54
N SER A 66 14.19 28.81 15.39
CA SER A 66 15.03 28.06 14.45
C SER A 66 14.67 28.23 12.96
N GLU A 67 14.09 29.38 12.61
CA GLU A 67 13.71 29.73 11.24
C GLU A 67 14.77 30.62 10.60
N ILE A 68 15.14 30.34 9.35
CA ILE A 68 15.97 31.22 8.53
C ILE A 68 15.17 32.46 8.08
N PRO A 69 15.83 33.60 7.75
CA PRO A 69 15.14 34.83 7.35
C PRO A 69 14.15 34.65 6.21
N LEU A 70 14.42 33.76 5.24
CA LEU A 70 13.45 33.44 4.18
C LEU A 70 12.10 32.93 4.72
N PHE A 71 12.10 32.05 5.72
CA PHE A 71 10.87 31.47 6.26
C PHE A 71 10.06 32.51 7.02
N THR A 72 10.74 33.36 7.80
CA THR A 72 10.08 34.49 8.46
C THR A 72 9.56 35.51 7.44
N ALA A 73 10.27 35.75 6.33
CA ALA A 73 9.84 36.64 5.25
C ALA A 73 8.55 36.14 4.58
N LEU A 74 8.45 34.83 4.34
CA LEU A 74 7.25 34.17 3.81
C LEU A 74 6.06 34.36 4.77
N LEU A 75 6.21 34.03 6.05
CA LEU A 75 5.12 34.17 7.03
C LEU A 75 4.63 35.62 7.19
N LYS A 76 5.54 36.60 7.08
CA LYS A 76 5.23 38.03 7.23
C LYS A 76 4.84 38.72 5.93
N ASN A 77 4.84 38.01 4.79
CA ASN A 77 4.61 38.59 3.47
C ASN A 77 5.52 39.81 3.18
N SER A 78 6.82 39.65 3.45
CA SER A 78 7.82 40.71 3.28
C SER A 78 8.12 40.97 1.80
N ASN A 79 8.42 42.22 1.45
CA ASN A 79 8.89 42.64 0.11
C ASN A 79 10.28 42.05 -0.26
N THR A 80 10.96 41.40 0.70
CA THR A 80 12.32 40.85 0.53
C THR A 80 12.33 39.38 0.09
N ILE A 81 11.17 38.71 -0.01
CA ILE A 81 11.05 37.28 -0.35
C ILE A 81 11.84 36.92 -1.63
N ASP A 82 11.69 37.71 -2.71
CA ASP A 82 12.36 37.43 -3.99
C ASP A 82 13.88 37.39 -3.87
N LEU A 83 14.46 38.33 -3.12
CA LEU A 83 15.90 38.42 -2.89
C LEU A 83 16.37 37.30 -1.96
N LEU A 84 15.61 37.01 -0.90
CA LEU A 84 15.94 35.93 0.04
C LEU A 84 15.86 34.55 -0.61
N LEU A 85 14.93 34.32 -1.54
CA LEU A 85 14.85 33.09 -2.32
C LEU A 85 16.08 32.85 -3.19
N GLU A 86 16.73 33.91 -3.68
CA GLU A 86 17.94 33.80 -4.51
C GLU A 86 19.22 33.57 -3.69
N LYS A 87 19.20 33.94 -2.41
CA LYS A 87 20.35 33.86 -1.52
C LYS A 87 20.32 32.64 -0.59
N SER A 88 19.15 32.07 -0.35
CA SER A 88 18.98 30.99 0.65
C SER A 88 19.07 29.60 0.04
N ASP A 89 19.45 28.62 0.87
CA ASP A 89 19.36 27.20 0.51
C ASP A 89 17.90 26.73 0.60
N LEU A 90 17.33 26.37 -0.54
CA LEU A 90 15.94 25.92 -0.66
C LEU A 90 15.73 24.49 -0.15
N SER A 91 16.81 23.74 0.12
CA SER A 91 16.76 22.39 0.70
C SER A 91 16.71 22.38 2.23
N TYR A 92 16.90 23.54 2.88
CA TYR A 92 16.84 23.66 4.34
C TYR A 92 15.49 23.16 4.90
N LYS A 93 15.58 22.39 5.99
CA LYS A 93 14.44 21.90 6.77
C LYS A 93 14.47 22.50 8.18
N THR A 94 13.30 22.90 8.69
CA THR A 94 13.15 23.29 10.10
C THR A 94 13.32 22.08 11.04
N ILE A 95 13.28 22.32 12.34
CA ILE A 95 13.20 21.27 13.36
C ILE A 95 11.96 20.39 13.19
N SER A 96 10.84 20.97 12.72
CA SER A 96 9.62 20.22 12.37
C SER A 96 9.70 19.51 11.01
N GLY A 97 10.84 19.60 10.31
CA GLY A 97 11.03 18.98 9.00
C GLY A 97 10.43 19.78 7.83
N ASP A 98 9.82 20.94 8.10
CA ASP A 98 9.17 21.76 7.07
C ASP A 98 10.21 22.38 6.13
N THR A 99 9.93 22.26 4.83
CA THR A 99 10.73 22.86 3.76
C THR A 99 10.22 24.25 3.39
N VAL A 100 10.97 24.96 2.53
CA VAL A 100 10.51 26.23 1.94
C VAL A 100 9.13 26.10 1.27
N LEU A 101 8.81 24.95 0.68
CA LEU A 101 7.53 24.74 0.00
C LEU A 101 6.35 24.60 0.98
N HIS A 102 6.57 24.00 2.16
CA HIS A 102 5.57 23.99 3.24
C HIS A 102 5.26 25.42 3.70
N TYR A 103 6.30 26.24 3.90
CA TYR A 103 6.14 27.63 4.31
C TYR A 103 5.42 28.47 3.24
N ILE A 104 5.74 28.30 1.96
CA ILE A 104 5.01 28.97 0.88
C ILE A 104 3.52 28.59 0.90
N CYS A 105 3.23 27.29 1.06
CA CYS A 105 1.86 26.76 1.06
C CYS A 105 1.04 27.26 2.25
N LYS A 106 1.64 27.33 3.44
CA LYS A 106 1.02 27.79 4.69
C LYS A 106 0.91 29.33 4.82
N SER A 107 1.79 30.09 4.18
CA SER A 107 1.89 31.54 4.40
C SER A 107 0.78 32.33 3.68
N PRO A 108 0.37 33.50 4.19
CA PRO A 108 -0.65 34.35 3.56
C PRO A 108 -0.07 35.29 2.48
N ILE A 109 0.88 34.79 1.67
CA ILE A 109 1.54 35.60 0.64
C ILE A 109 0.71 35.68 -0.64
N LYS A 110 0.78 36.82 -1.33
CA LYS A 110 0.26 36.96 -2.69
C LYS A 110 1.17 36.22 -3.67
N ASP A 111 0.63 35.79 -4.80
CA ASP A 111 1.37 35.13 -5.87
C ASP A 111 2.11 33.85 -5.45
N LYS A 112 1.54 33.02 -4.55
CA LYS A 112 2.13 31.70 -4.16
C LYS A 112 2.59 30.90 -5.37
N LYS A 113 1.79 30.89 -6.44
CA LYS A 113 2.10 30.23 -7.72
C LYS A 113 3.49 30.61 -8.27
N LYS A 114 3.87 31.90 -8.26
CA LYS A 114 5.19 32.38 -8.70
C LYS A 114 6.31 31.77 -7.85
N TYR A 115 6.12 31.72 -6.54
CA TYR A 115 7.12 31.20 -5.61
C TYR A 115 7.23 29.67 -5.66
N ILE A 116 6.10 28.96 -5.76
CA ILE A 116 6.06 27.52 -6.01
C ILE A 116 6.85 27.19 -7.29
N GLN A 117 6.62 27.93 -8.38
CA GLN A 117 7.37 27.77 -9.64
C GLN A 117 8.88 27.91 -9.47
N LYS A 118 9.32 29.01 -8.82
CA LYS A 118 10.74 29.31 -8.63
C LYS A 118 11.45 28.22 -7.80
N VAL A 119 10.78 27.73 -6.75
CA VAL A 119 11.32 26.66 -5.88
C VAL A 119 11.35 25.31 -6.59
N VAL A 120 10.25 24.92 -7.24
CA VAL A 120 10.14 23.62 -7.93
C VAL A 120 11.12 23.53 -9.10
N ALA A 121 11.33 24.62 -9.84
CA ALA A 121 12.33 24.68 -10.91
C ALA A 121 13.77 24.46 -10.41
N SER A 122 14.04 24.80 -9.15
CA SER A 122 15.35 24.60 -8.51
C SER A 122 15.48 23.18 -7.93
N ASN A 123 14.40 22.64 -7.36
CA ASN A 123 14.36 21.29 -6.82
C ASN A 123 12.92 20.71 -6.81
N MET A 124 12.62 19.87 -7.81
CA MET A 124 11.29 19.27 -7.96
C MET A 124 10.90 18.28 -6.83
N PHE A 125 11.88 17.68 -6.14
CA PHE A 125 11.61 16.72 -5.06
C PHE A 125 10.96 17.35 -3.83
N LEU A 126 10.96 18.70 -3.74
CA LEU A 126 10.32 19.42 -2.66
C LEU A 126 8.79 19.29 -2.65
N ILE A 127 8.17 18.95 -3.80
CA ILE A 127 6.71 18.77 -3.95
C ILE A 127 6.16 17.69 -3.01
N GLN A 128 6.93 16.64 -2.80
CA GLN A 128 6.56 15.46 -1.99
C GLN A 128 7.38 15.37 -0.70
N SER A 129 8.10 16.43 -0.33
CA SER A 129 8.84 16.43 0.92
C SER A 129 7.86 16.34 2.08
N GLU A 130 8.15 15.44 3.01
CA GLU A 130 7.38 15.30 4.24
C GLU A 130 8.09 15.97 5.43
N ASN A 131 7.29 16.53 6.32
CA ASN A 131 7.74 17.03 7.62
C ASN A 131 7.72 15.91 8.68
N GLU A 132 8.04 16.23 9.93
CA GLU A 132 8.17 15.23 11.00
C GLU A 132 6.87 14.48 11.33
N ILE A 133 5.71 14.98 10.92
CA ILE A 133 4.41 14.31 11.06
C ILE A 133 3.87 13.75 9.73
N GLY A 134 4.67 13.78 8.66
CA GLY A 134 4.31 13.21 7.36
C GLY A 134 3.46 14.13 6.49
N GLU A 135 3.25 15.39 6.89
CA GLU A 135 2.54 16.35 6.05
C GLU A 135 3.40 16.73 4.86
N THR A 136 2.76 16.86 3.71
CA THR A 136 3.35 17.41 2.47
C THR A 136 2.85 18.85 2.25
N PRO A 137 3.47 19.63 1.36
CA PRO A 137 2.98 20.97 1.02
C PRO A 137 1.51 20.99 0.56
N LEU A 138 1.02 19.90 -0.04
CA LEU A 138 -0.39 19.78 -0.46
C LEU A 138 -1.36 19.69 0.72
N HIS A 139 -0.96 19.12 1.87
CA HIS A 139 -1.79 19.12 3.09
C HIS A 139 -2.05 20.56 3.58
N TYR A 140 -1.01 21.40 3.54
CA TYR A 140 -1.12 22.81 3.91
C TYR A 140 -1.97 23.62 2.92
N LEU A 141 -1.79 23.41 1.61
CA LEU A 141 -2.64 24.08 0.61
C LEU A 141 -4.08 23.61 0.68
N ALA A 142 -4.34 22.34 0.98
CA ALA A 142 -5.69 21.85 1.14
C ALA A 142 -6.42 22.57 2.30
N ALA A 143 -5.73 22.80 3.43
CA ALA A 143 -6.31 23.56 4.54
C ALA A 143 -6.42 25.08 4.28
N THR A 144 -5.43 25.70 3.61
CA THR A 144 -5.26 27.17 3.63
C THR A 144 -5.22 27.86 2.26
N GLY A 145 -5.16 27.09 1.17
CA GLY A 145 -5.00 27.59 -0.20
C GLY A 145 -6.31 27.74 -0.96
N THR A 146 -6.24 28.46 -2.08
CA THR A 146 -7.35 28.56 -3.05
C THR A 146 -7.45 27.32 -3.93
N LYS A 147 -8.60 27.10 -4.58
CA LYS A 147 -8.78 26.02 -5.55
C LYS A 147 -7.70 26.03 -6.63
N GLU A 148 -7.34 27.21 -7.13
CA GLU A 148 -6.34 27.39 -8.18
C GLU A 148 -4.93 27.01 -7.71
N GLU A 149 -4.59 27.31 -6.46
CA GLU A 149 -3.29 26.97 -5.88
C GLU A 149 -3.17 25.45 -5.64
N VAL A 150 -4.25 24.82 -5.16
CA VAL A 150 -4.33 23.36 -4.99
C VAL A 150 -4.22 22.68 -6.36
N ALA A 151 -5.01 23.11 -7.35
CA ALA A 151 -4.95 22.60 -8.72
C ALA A 151 -3.55 22.77 -9.32
N TYR A 152 -2.91 23.90 -9.04
CA TYR A 152 -1.57 24.15 -9.54
C TYR A 152 -0.54 23.19 -8.94
N LEU A 153 -0.54 22.96 -7.63
CA LEU A 153 0.41 22.03 -7.01
C LEU A 153 0.16 20.58 -7.46
N LEU A 154 -1.10 20.19 -7.67
CA LEU A 154 -1.47 18.91 -8.29
C LEU A 154 -0.92 18.78 -9.71
N SER A 155 -1.04 19.84 -10.53
CA SER A 155 -0.51 19.85 -11.90
C SER A 155 1.01 19.66 -11.98
N LEU A 156 1.73 19.93 -10.88
CA LEU A 156 3.17 19.72 -10.76
C LEU A 156 3.55 18.31 -10.24
N GLY A 157 2.57 17.44 -9.99
CA GLY A 157 2.78 16.05 -9.56
C GLY A 157 2.67 15.80 -8.05
N ALA A 158 1.98 16.68 -7.30
CA ALA A 158 1.66 16.42 -5.90
C ALA A 158 0.61 15.30 -5.76
N THR A 159 0.79 14.40 -4.80
CA THR A 159 -0.09 13.24 -4.62
C THR A 159 -1.27 13.62 -3.73
N LYS A 160 -2.45 13.71 -4.33
CA LYS A 160 -3.73 14.00 -3.64
C LYS A 160 -4.10 13.01 -2.52
N THR A 161 -3.51 11.81 -2.53
CA THR A 161 -3.72 10.72 -1.56
C THR A 161 -2.52 10.46 -0.63
N TYR A 162 -1.55 11.38 -0.57
CA TYR A 162 -0.37 11.19 0.30
C TYR A 162 -0.83 11.16 1.76
N LEU A 163 -0.36 10.18 2.54
CA LEU A 163 -0.78 10.00 3.93
C LEU A 163 0.23 10.64 4.89
N THR A 164 -0.26 11.41 5.86
CA THR A 164 0.54 11.78 7.04
C THR A 164 0.85 10.55 7.90
N LYS A 165 1.74 10.71 8.89
CA LYS A 165 2.02 9.67 9.89
C LYS A 165 0.79 9.38 10.78
N THR A 166 -0.20 10.26 10.80
CA THR A 166 -1.50 10.07 11.47
C THR A 166 -2.58 9.49 10.53
N GLY A 167 -2.26 9.22 9.27
CA GLY A 167 -3.18 8.62 8.29
C GLY A 167 -4.13 9.62 7.62
N SER A 168 -3.92 10.92 7.79
CA SER A 168 -4.72 11.95 7.13
C SER A 168 -4.20 12.18 5.71
N ILE A 169 -5.11 12.38 4.76
CA ILE A 169 -4.79 12.85 3.40
C ILE A 169 -5.07 14.36 3.27
N PRO A 170 -4.59 15.05 2.22
CA PRO A 170 -4.88 16.47 2.02
C PRO A 170 -6.38 16.79 2.00
N LEU A 171 -7.23 15.90 1.48
CA LEU A 171 -8.69 16.10 1.52
C LEU A 171 -9.22 16.27 2.96
N ILE A 172 -8.68 15.54 3.94
CA ILE A 172 -9.08 15.67 5.35
C ILE A 172 -8.73 17.07 5.87
N TYR A 173 -7.56 17.58 5.52
CA TYR A 173 -7.14 18.94 5.89
C TYR A 173 -8.05 20.02 5.27
N ALA A 174 -8.51 19.83 4.03
CA ALA A 174 -9.50 20.72 3.42
C ALA A 174 -10.85 20.67 4.14
N LEU A 175 -11.31 19.48 4.53
CA LEU A 175 -12.59 19.31 5.23
C LEU A 175 -12.54 19.89 6.65
N GLU A 176 -11.48 19.59 7.42
CA GLU A 176 -11.28 20.12 8.78
C GLU A 176 -11.17 21.64 8.81
N ALA A 177 -10.55 22.23 7.78
CA ALA A 177 -10.44 23.68 7.64
C ALA A 177 -11.69 24.35 7.04
N GLY A 178 -12.70 23.58 6.60
CA GLY A 178 -13.88 24.10 5.92
C GLY A 178 -13.61 24.65 4.52
N ASN A 179 -12.51 24.26 3.88
CA ASN A 179 -12.13 24.69 2.54
C ASN A 179 -12.85 23.84 1.48
N THR A 180 -14.12 24.18 1.23
CA THR A 180 -15.02 23.42 0.37
C THR A 180 -14.53 23.31 -1.08
N GLU A 181 -13.95 24.38 -1.63
CA GLU A 181 -13.48 24.38 -3.02
C GLU A 181 -12.26 23.47 -3.22
N ALA A 182 -11.31 23.47 -2.28
CA ALA A 182 -10.20 22.54 -2.27
C ALA A 182 -10.68 21.10 -2.04
N ALA A 183 -11.63 20.89 -1.14
CA ALA A 183 -12.20 19.56 -0.88
C ALA A 183 -12.89 18.98 -2.13
N ILE A 184 -13.69 19.79 -2.85
CA ILE A 184 -14.31 19.40 -4.11
C ILE A 184 -13.25 18.98 -5.11
N LEU A 185 -12.24 19.82 -5.35
CA LEU A 185 -11.17 19.52 -6.30
C LEU A 185 -10.40 18.25 -5.94
N LEU A 186 -10.08 18.06 -4.66
CA LEU A 186 -9.38 16.87 -4.16
C LEU A 186 -10.28 15.61 -4.20
N SER A 187 -11.61 15.78 -4.30
CA SER A 187 -12.59 14.71 -4.40
C SER A 187 -12.99 14.35 -5.85
N GLU A 188 -12.92 15.30 -6.79
CA GLU A 188 -13.40 15.15 -8.18
C GLU A 188 -12.77 13.93 -8.85
N GLU A 189 -11.50 13.67 -8.55
CA GLU A 189 -10.71 12.64 -9.20
C GLU A 189 -10.61 11.32 -8.39
N LEU A 190 -11.34 11.22 -7.27
CA LEU A 190 -11.70 9.95 -6.60
C LEU A 190 -12.97 9.33 -7.22
N SER A 191 -13.66 10.09 -8.09
CA SER A 191 -14.89 9.66 -8.77
C SER A 191 -14.73 9.41 -10.28
N THR A 192 -13.59 9.78 -10.87
CA THR A 192 -13.30 9.65 -12.31
C THR A 192 -12.27 8.57 -12.60
N THR A 193 -12.68 7.31 -12.57
CA THR A 193 -12.18 6.30 -13.52
C THR A 193 -13.36 5.77 -14.32
N VAL A 194 -13.99 6.67 -15.09
CA VAL A 194 -14.82 6.33 -16.24
C VAL A 194 -14.53 7.42 -17.27
N ASP A 195 -13.83 7.06 -18.34
CA ASP A 195 -13.42 7.98 -19.39
C ASP A 195 -14.61 8.75 -20.00
N SER A 196 -14.35 10.03 -20.23
CA SER A 196 -15.09 10.96 -21.07
C SER A 196 -15.06 10.55 -22.55
N ASP A 197 -16.19 10.62 -23.25
CA ASP A 197 -16.27 11.47 -24.45
C ASP A 197 -17.71 11.75 -24.91
N ASN A 198 -17.88 12.91 -25.55
CA ASN A 198 -19.05 13.53 -26.18
C ASN A 198 -20.03 14.33 -25.31
N GLY A 199 -19.79 15.65 -25.31
CA GLY A 199 -20.60 16.53 -26.16
C GLY A 199 -21.65 17.37 -25.43
N GLU A 200 -21.39 18.68 -25.41
CA GLU A 200 -22.24 19.79 -24.98
C GLU A 200 -23.67 19.72 -25.53
N ASP A 201 -24.67 20.10 -24.72
CA ASP A 201 -25.63 21.17 -25.04
C ASP A 201 -26.73 21.34 -23.96
N ALA A 202 -26.83 22.59 -23.50
CA ALA A 202 -28.00 23.44 -23.17
C ALA A 202 -29.21 22.95 -22.32
N GLU A 203 -29.46 23.78 -21.29
CA GLU A 203 -30.72 24.46 -20.88
C GLU A 203 -31.85 23.74 -20.12
N ASP A 204 -32.23 24.42 -19.01
CA ASP A 204 -33.55 24.65 -18.38
C ASP A 204 -34.48 23.49 -17.99
N ASP A 205 -34.83 23.41 -16.71
CA ASP A 205 -36.13 23.90 -16.22
C ASP A 205 -36.34 23.70 -14.71
N GLU A 206 -37.00 24.70 -14.12
CA GLU A 206 -37.48 24.83 -12.75
C GLU A 206 -38.47 23.70 -12.34
N LYS A 207 -38.51 23.37 -11.03
CA LYS A 207 -39.69 23.67 -10.18
C LYS A 207 -39.56 23.20 -8.73
N GLU A 208 -40.10 24.07 -7.88
CA GLU A 208 -40.34 24.02 -6.45
C GLU A 208 -41.19 22.80 -6.00
N GLU A 209 -41.01 22.39 -4.75
CA GLU A 209 -42.14 22.22 -3.82
C GLU A 209 -41.67 22.34 -2.36
N LYS A 210 -42.44 23.12 -1.59
CA LYS A 210 -42.32 23.42 -0.15
C LYS A 210 -43.25 22.52 0.67
N ASP A 211 -43.00 22.50 1.98
CA ASP A 211 -43.94 22.50 3.12
C ASP A 211 -43.41 21.59 4.25
N ASP A 212 -42.91 22.18 5.36
CA ASP A 212 -43.59 22.44 6.66
C ASP A 212 -43.68 21.15 7.53
N GLU A 213 -43.51 21.13 8.86
CA GLU A 213 -43.43 22.16 9.91
C GLU A 213 -42.80 21.52 11.17
N SER A 214 -42.44 22.39 12.12
CA SER A 214 -41.76 22.20 13.42
C SER A 214 -42.36 21.21 14.43
N LEU A 215 -41.53 20.72 15.37
CA LEU A 215 -41.84 20.66 16.81
C LEU A 215 -40.56 20.59 17.67
N SER A 216 -40.59 21.28 18.81
CA SER A 216 -39.51 21.62 19.73
C SER A 216 -39.33 20.64 20.91
N GLY A 217 -38.15 20.64 21.53
CA GLY A 217 -37.90 20.07 22.87
C GLY A 217 -36.41 19.92 23.22
N ASP A 218 -35.95 20.68 24.23
CA ASP A 218 -34.58 20.76 24.78
C ASP A 218 -33.96 19.44 25.29
N SER A 219 -32.64 19.27 25.12
CA SER A 219 -31.64 19.21 26.21
C SER A 219 -30.24 18.81 25.73
N LEU A 220 -29.22 19.37 26.41
CA LEU A 220 -27.78 19.30 26.12
C LEU A 220 -27.16 17.91 26.32
N SER A 221 -26.40 17.42 25.33
CA SER A 221 -25.10 16.74 25.51
C SER A 221 -24.32 16.62 24.20
N SER A 222 -23.00 16.82 24.27
CA SER A 222 -21.95 16.75 23.24
C SER A 222 -22.25 15.93 21.96
N ASP A 223 -22.33 16.63 20.82
CA ASP A 223 -22.48 16.06 19.48
C ASP A 223 -21.39 16.61 18.54
N ASP A 224 -20.20 16.01 18.53
CA ASP A 224 -19.21 16.17 17.42
C ASP A 224 -19.15 14.93 16.51
N ASP A 225 -19.79 13.81 16.88
CA ASP A 225 -19.82 12.57 16.09
C ASP A 225 -21.08 12.44 15.20
N ALA A 226 -22.11 13.25 15.42
CA ALA A 226 -23.40 13.12 14.73
C ALA A 226 -23.40 13.75 13.32
N MET A 227 -22.54 14.73 13.07
CA MET A 227 -22.53 15.48 11.80
C MET A 227 -21.88 14.67 10.66
N THR A 228 -20.85 13.89 10.97
CA THR A 228 -20.11 13.02 10.04
C THR A 228 -20.97 11.84 9.54
N VAL A 229 -21.84 11.29 10.40
CA VAL A 229 -22.75 10.19 10.05
C VAL A 229 -23.93 10.67 9.19
N SER A 230 -24.40 11.91 9.39
CA SER A 230 -25.52 12.49 8.64
C SER A 230 -25.18 12.76 7.17
N VAL A 231 -23.96 13.24 6.88
CA VAL A 231 -23.52 13.53 5.51
C VAL A 231 -23.26 12.24 4.71
N MET A 232 -22.69 11.21 5.33
CA MET A 232 -22.47 9.89 4.70
C MET A 232 -23.79 9.15 4.38
N ALA A 233 -24.82 9.35 5.20
CA ALA A 233 -26.16 8.81 4.95
C ALA A 233 -26.89 9.51 3.79
N GLN A 234 -26.61 10.80 3.55
CA GLN A 234 -27.16 11.55 2.42
C GLN A 234 -26.51 11.18 1.09
N ILE A 235 -25.19 10.94 1.07
CA ILE A 235 -24.46 10.45 -0.11
C ILE A 235 -24.96 9.05 -0.51
N SER A 236 -25.12 8.16 0.47
CA SER A 236 -25.67 6.80 0.28
C SER A 236 -27.12 6.78 -0.24
N LYS A 237 -27.94 7.78 0.13
CA LYS A 237 -29.32 7.93 -0.38
C LYS A 237 -29.36 8.47 -1.80
N ALA A 238 -28.46 9.37 -2.17
CA ALA A 238 -28.35 9.90 -3.53
C ALA A 238 -27.92 8.81 -4.55
N GLU A 239 -27.06 7.87 -4.13
CA GLU A 239 -26.65 6.71 -4.95
C GLU A 239 -27.78 5.68 -5.15
N ARG A 240 -28.61 5.44 -4.12
CA ARG A 240 -29.76 4.51 -4.22
C ARG A 240 -30.87 5.01 -5.14
N HIS A 241 -31.03 6.33 -5.29
CA HIS A 241 -32.03 6.90 -6.20
C HIS A 241 -31.59 6.89 -7.68
N LYS A 242 -30.27 6.88 -7.99
CA LYS A 242 -29.77 6.73 -9.37
C LYS A 242 -29.97 5.33 -9.96
N ASN A 243 -30.03 4.28 -9.12
CA ASN A 243 -30.18 2.88 -9.57
C ASN A 243 -31.61 2.45 -9.95
N LYS A 244 -32.64 3.32 -9.82
CA LYS A 244 -34.04 2.98 -10.16
C LYS A 244 -34.53 3.48 -11.53
N LYS A 245 -33.74 4.28 -12.28
CA LYS A 245 -34.11 4.78 -13.62
C LYS A 245 -33.07 4.37 -14.68
N LYS A 246 -32.94 3.07 -14.98
CA LYS A 246 -32.32 2.60 -16.23
C LYS A 246 -33.00 1.32 -16.68
N GLY A 247 -34.12 1.48 -17.37
CA GLY A 247 -34.87 0.38 -17.95
C GLY A 247 -35.60 0.82 -19.21
N LYS A 248 -34.89 0.82 -20.35
CA LYS A 248 -35.34 0.30 -21.66
C LYS A 248 -34.41 0.74 -22.80
N LYS A 249 -33.90 -0.30 -23.50
CA LYS A 249 -33.55 -0.43 -24.94
C LYS A 249 -32.75 0.69 -25.62
N ASP A 250 -31.51 0.38 -26.05
CA ASP A 250 -31.23 -0.01 -27.44
C ASP A 250 -29.79 -0.53 -27.67
N SER A 251 -29.69 -1.50 -28.60
CA SER A 251 -28.55 -2.17 -29.28
C SER A 251 -27.12 -2.21 -28.66
N ALA A 252 -26.63 -3.44 -28.44
CA ALA A 252 -25.47 -3.81 -27.65
C ALA A 252 -24.11 -3.81 -28.38
N LYS A 253 -23.10 -3.12 -27.80
CA LYS A 253 -21.73 -3.64 -27.69
C LYS A 253 -21.61 -4.29 -26.31
N LYS A 254 -21.49 -5.61 -26.25
CA LYS A 254 -21.51 -6.39 -25.01
C LYS A 254 -20.21 -6.13 -24.23
N VAL A 255 -20.26 -5.30 -23.19
CA VAL A 255 -19.18 -5.24 -22.17
C VAL A 255 -19.09 -6.64 -21.56
N SER A 256 -17.91 -7.28 -21.61
CA SER A 256 -17.74 -8.65 -21.10
C SER A 256 -17.97 -8.66 -19.59
N THR A 257 -18.87 -9.51 -19.11
CA THR A 257 -19.10 -9.71 -17.67
C THR A 257 -17.89 -10.40 -17.03
N LEU A 258 -17.75 -10.34 -15.69
CA LEU A 258 -16.70 -11.10 -14.98
C LEU A 258 -16.80 -12.60 -15.28
N GLU A 259 -18.02 -13.12 -15.41
CA GLU A 259 -18.26 -14.49 -15.83
C GLU A 259 -17.72 -14.77 -17.24
N ASP A 260 -17.99 -13.88 -18.20
CA ASP A 260 -17.45 -14.00 -19.56
C ASP A 260 -15.91 -14.01 -19.55
N GLN A 261 -15.27 -13.18 -18.70
CA GLN A 261 -13.81 -13.13 -18.56
C GLN A 261 -13.23 -14.44 -17.99
N VAL A 262 -13.83 -14.97 -16.92
CA VAL A 262 -13.42 -16.26 -16.34
C VAL A 262 -13.58 -17.37 -17.37
N GLN A 263 -14.74 -17.47 -18.02
CA GLN A 263 -15.00 -18.49 -19.05
C GLN A 263 -14.06 -18.36 -20.24
N GLN A 264 -13.75 -17.14 -20.66
CA GLN A 264 -12.76 -16.89 -21.71
C GLN A 264 -11.40 -17.48 -21.32
N ILE A 265 -10.92 -17.24 -20.10
CA ILE A 265 -9.64 -17.81 -19.63
C ILE A 265 -9.70 -19.33 -19.55
N LEU A 266 -10.76 -19.90 -18.97
CA LEU A 266 -10.93 -21.35 -18.84
C LEU A 266 -11.05 -22.06 -20.20
N SER A 267 -11.52 -21.34 -21.23
CA SER A 267 -11.62 -21.86 -22.60
C SER A 267 -10.27 -21.95 -23.33
N ILE A 268 -9.24 -21.21 -22.89
CA ILE A 268 -7.91 -21.19 -23.52
C ILE A 268 -7.31 -22.60 -23.53
N LYS A 269 -7.40 -23.28 -22.39
CA LYS A 269 -6.89 -24.64 -22.23
C LYS A 269 -7.68 -25.37 -21.14
N LYS A 270 -8.26 -26.50 -21.53
CA LYS A 270 -9.06 -27.32 -20.61
C LYS A 270 -8.16 -27.95 -19.54
N PRO A 271 -8.70 -28.20 -18.33
CA PRO A 271 -8.00 -28.94 -17.29
C PRO A 271 -7.50 -30.29 -17.81
N THR A 272 -6.28 -30.66 -17.43
CA THR A 272 -5.63 -31.92 -17.79
C THR A 272 -5.19 -32.69 -16.54
N ASN A 273 -4.78 -33.95 -16.69
CA ASN A 273 -4.21 -34.70 -15.58
C ASN A 273 -2.75 -34.28 -15.32
N LEU A 274 -2.55 -33.07 -14.78
CA LEU A 274 -1.21 -32.50 -14.55
C LEU A 274 -0.42 -33.24 -13.48
N ILE A 275 -1.12 -33.76 -12.47
CA ILE A 275 -0.56 -34.53 -11.36
C ILE A 275 -1.16 -35.93 -11.44
N GLU A 276 -0.31 -36.92 -11.70
CA GLU A 276 -0.74 -38.30 -11.98
C GLU A 276 -0.57 -39.22 -10.77
N THR A 277 0.12 -38.76 -9.74
CA THR A 277 0.46 -39.54 -8.54
C THR A 277 -0.73 -39.78 -7.65
N ALA A 278 -0.95 -41.04 -7.29
CA ALA A 278 -2.02 -41.44 -6.38
C ALA A 278 -1.64 -41.17 -4.92
N LYS A 279 -2.66 -40.97 -4.06
CA LYS A 279 -2.52 -40.81 -2.59
C LYS A 279 -1.78 -41.99 -1.93
N LYS A 280 -1.93 -43.20 -2.47
CA LYS A 280 -1.22 -44.38 -1.96
C LYS A 280 0.22 -44.35 -2.46
N VAL A 281 1.16 -44.07 -1.56
CA VAL A 281 2.59 -44.09 -1.86
C VAL A 281 3.28 -45.17 -1.04
N SER A 282 4.15 -45.95 -1.70
CA SER A 282 5.00 -46.90 -1.00
C SER A 282 6.03 -46.15 -0.16
N LYS A 283 6.28 -46.58 1.08
CA LYS A 283 7.31 -45.98 1.96
C LYS A 283 8.73 -46.00 1.35
N LYS A 284 8.97 -46.84 0.33
CA LYS A 284 10.25 -46.99 -0.37
C LYS A 284 10.38 -46.10 -1.62
N GLU A 285 9.28 -45.51 -2.09
CA GLU A 285 9.30 -44.66 -3.28
C GLU A 285 9.66 -43.21 -2.92
N LYS A 286 10.29 -42.52 -3.87
CA LYS A 286 10.62 -41.10 -3.71
C LYS A 286 9.33 -40.28 -3.63
N TYR A 287 9.14 -39.57 -2.52
CA TYR A 287 7.98 -38.73 -2.25
C TYR A 287 8.30 -37.27 -2.54
N LYS A 288 7.61 -36.67 -3.52
CA LYS A 288 7.89 -35.34 -4.05
C LYS A 288 6.88 -34.31 -3.58
N ILE A 289 7.37 -33.20 -3.05
CA ILE A 289 6.55 -32.12 -2.50
C ILE A 289 6.74 -30.85 -3.33
N LEU A 290 5.65 -30.23 -3.74
CA LEU A 290 5.59 -28.86 -4.24
C LEU A 290 4.95 -27.99 -3.15
N SER A 291 5.69 -27.02 -2.62
CA SER A 291 5.15 -26.03 -1.66
C SER A 291 5.14 -24.66 -2.29
N ILE A 292 4.03 -23.94 -2.17
CA ILE A 292 3.81 -22.61 -2.76
C ILE A 292 3.44 -21.65 -1.63
N ASP A 293 4.21 -20.57 -1.49
CA ASP A 293 4.04 -19.60 -0.41
C ASP A 293 2.85 -18.67 -0.63
N GLY A 294 2.47 -17.95 0.43
CA GLY A 294 1.60 -16.78 0.32
C GLY A 294 2.34 -15.54 -0.17
N GLY A 295 1.59 -14.56 -0.70
CA GLY A 295 2.18 -13.35 -1.28
C GLY A 295 1.25 -12.37 -2.01
N GLY A 296 -0.07 -12.49 -1.91
CA GLY A 296 -1.01 -11.60 -2.61
C GLY A 296 -0.88 -11.69 -4.13
N MET A 297 -0.85 -10.57 -4.85
CA MET A 297 -0.72 -10.57 -6.32
C MET A 297 0.57 -11.26 -6.83
N LYS A 298 1.58 -11.42 -5.98
CA LYS A 298 2.86 -12.06 -6.34
C LYS A 298 2.72 -13.55 -6.69
N GLY A 299 1.58 -14.19 -6.43
CA GLY A 299 1.27 -15.52 -6.97
C GLY A 299 1.34 -15.61 -8.50
N ILE A 300 1.18 -14.48 -9.21
CA ILE A 300 1.40 -14.39 -10.66
C ILE A 300 2.84 -14.76 -11.03
N LEU A 301 3.83 -14.27 -10.27
CA LEU A 301 5.24 -14.59 -10.46
C LEU A 301 5.49 -16.08 -10.25
N GLU A 302 4.89 -16.69 -9.22
CA GLU A 302 5.03 -18.11 -8.95
C GLU A 302 4.45 -18.97 -10.08
N ALA A 303 3.26 -18.60 -10.59
CA ALA A 303 2.64 -19.29 -11.72
C ALA A 303 3.48 -19.21 -13.01
N ILE A 304 4.10 -18.05 -13.29
CA ILE A 304 4.99 -17.88 -14.45
C ILE A 304 6.27 -18.70 -14.29
N LEU A 305 6.87 -18.74 -13.10
CA LEU A 305 8.05 -19.56 -12.83
C LEU A 305 7.73 -21.05 -12.99
N LEU A 306 6.59 -21.52 -12.46
CA LEU A 306 6.11 -22.88 -12.68
C LEU A 306 5.88 -23.17 -14.17
N SER A 307 5.34 -22.22 -14.93
CA SER A 307 5.18 -22.35 -16.38
C SER A 307 6.52 -22.58 -17.08
N ARG A 308 7.53 -21.77 -16.76
CA ARG A 308 8.89 -21.90 -17.30
C ARG A 308 9.52 -23.25 -16.93
N ILE A 309 9.39 -23.67 -15.67
CA ILE A 309 9.88 -24.97 -15.18
C ILE A 309 9.19 -26.12 -15.91
N VAL A 310 7.85 -26.11 -16.02
CA VAL A 310 7.09 -27.20 -16.69
C VAL A 310 7.37 -27.26 -18.18
N LYS A 311 7.59 -26.12 -18.85
CA LYS A 311 8.00 -26.08 -20.27
C LYS A 311 9.34 -26.78 -20.49
N LYS A 312 10.30 -26.61 -19.57
CA LYS A 312 11.63 -27.24 -19.65
C LYS A 312 11.63 -28.69 -19.11
N HIS A 313 10.81 -28.95 -18.08
CA HIS A 313 10.68 -30.24 -17.39
C HIS A 313 9.22 -30.72 -17.38
N PRO A 314 8.69 -31.26 -18.50
CA PRO A 314 7.26 -31.60 -18.63
C PRO A 314 6.75 -32.67 -17.67
N LYS A 315 7.65 -33.42 -17.03
CA LYS A 315 7.33 -34.45 -16.03
C LYS A 315 7.31 -33.92 -14.60
N PHE A 316 7.68 -32.66 -14.38
CA PHE A 316 7.84 -32.06 -13.04
C PHE A 316 6.59 -32.23 -12.18
N LEU A 317 5.44 -31.72 -12.65
CA LEU A 317 4.16 -31.78 -11.91
C LEU A 317 3.57 -33.20 -11.86
N LYS A 318 3.76 -34.00 -12.92
CA LYS A 318 3.17 -35.35 -13.01
C LYS A 318 3.56 -36.26 -11.85
N LYS A 319 4.78 -36.08 -11.33
CA LYS A 319 5.38 -36.89 -10.28
C LYS A 319 5.13 -36.33 -8.87
N VAL A 320 4.42 -35.20 -8.69
CA VAL A 320 4.22 -34.57 -7.37
C VAL A 320 3.28 -35.42 -6.51
N ASN A 321 3.72 -35.78 -5.30
CA ASN A 321 2.90 -36.52 -4.34
C ASN A 321 2.09 -35.60 -3.42
N LEU A 322 2.65 -34.46 -3.02
CA LEU A 322 2.01 -33.46 -2.16
C LEU A 322 2.12 -32.07 -2.76
N VAL A 323 0.99 -31.36 -2.84
CA VAL A 323 0.96 -29.92 -3.10
C VAL A 323 0.51 -29.18 -1.83
N CYS A 324 1.33 -28.25 -1.36
CA CYS A 324 1.03 -27.35 -0.24
C CYS A 324 0.85 -25.92 -0.75
N GLY A 325 -0.11 -25.19 -0.18
CA GLY A 325 -0.33 -23.78 -0.53
C GLY A 325 -0.84 -22.94 0.65
N CYS A 326 -0.40 -21.69 0.71
CA CYS A 326 -0.79 -20.70 1.72
C CYS A 326 -1.28 -19.42 1.02
N SER A 327 -2.39 -18.82 1.46
CA SER A 327 -2.91 -17.57 0.89
C SER A 327 -3.09 -17.66 -0.64
N VAL A 328 -2.54 -16.74 -1.44
CA VAL A 328 -2.54 -16.87 -2.92
C VAL A 328 -1.94 -18.21 -3.41
N GLY A 329 -0.94 -18.74 -2.69
CA GLY A 329 -0.35 -20.05 -2.96
C GLY A 329 -1.36 -21.20 -2.76
N SER A 330 -2.36 -21.06 -1.88
CA SER A 330 -3.45 -22.03 -1.74
C SER A 330 -4.35 -22.03 -2.98
N ILE A 331 -4.60 -20.85 -3.55
CA ILE A 331 -5.36 -20.68 -4.79
C ILE A 331 -4.60 -21.33 -5.95
N LEU A 332 -3.31 -21.02 -6.10
CA LEU A 332 -2.46 -21.61 -7.14
C LEU A 332 -2.34 -23.12 -6.98
N ALA A 333 -2.10 -23.62 -5.76
CA ALA A 333 -2.07 -25.05 -5.46
C ALA A 333 -3.39 -25.73 -5.84
N SER A 334 -4.53 -25.12 -5.49
CA SER A 334 -5.88 -25.62 -5.83
C SER A 334 -6.10 -25.67 -7.34
N PHE A 335 -5.69 -24.63 -8.09
CA PHE A 335 -5.75 -24.66 -9.55
C PHE A 335 -4.94 -25.82 -10.15
N LEU A 336 -3.71 -26.03 -9.67
CA LEU A 336 -2.83 -27.10 -10.16
C LEU A 336 -3.42 -28.49 -9.90
N VAL A 337 -3.96 -28.74 -8.70
CA VAL A 337 -4.56 -30.05 -8.38
C VAL A 337 -5.89 -30.30 -9.10
N CYS A 338 -6.59 -29.24 -9.50
CA CYS A 338 -7.74 -29.30 -10.41
C CYS A 338 -7.34 -29.50 -11.89
N GLY A 339 -6.04 -29.44 -12.21
CA GLY A 339 -5.52 -29.73 -13.54
C GLY A 339 -5.37 -28.52 -14.46
N TYR A 340 -5.50 -27.29 -13.94
CA TYR A 340 -5.20 -26.07 -14.68
C TYR A 340 -3.69 -25.89 -14.83
N ASP A 341 -3.23 -25.65 -16.05
CA ASP A 341 -1.81 -25.50 -16.32
C ASP A 341 -1.29 -24.13 -15.86
N PRO A 342 0.01 -24.00 -15.53
CA PRO A 342 0.53 -22.77 -14.93
C PRO A 342 0.29 -21.49 -15.74
N ASP A 343 0.25 -21.56 -17.09
CA ASP A 343 -0.08 -20.41 -17.94
C ASP A 343 -1.54 -19.95 -17.73
N THR A 344 -2.48 -20.89 -17.57
CA THR A 344 -3.88 -20.60 -17.25
C THR A 344 -4.00 -20.07 -15.82
N CYS A 345 -3.29 -20.68 -14.87
CA CYS A 345 -3.25 -20.20 -13.48
C CYS A 345 -2.76 -18.75 -13.39
N SER A 346 -1.70 -18.39 -14.12
CA SER A 346 -1.18 -17.02 -14.15
C SER A 346 -2.24 -16.01 -14.61
N LYS A 347 -3.02 -16.34 -15.64
CA LYS A 347 -4.09 -15.46 -16.15
C LYS A 347 -5.25 -15.32 -15.17
N LEU A 348 -5.63 -16.42 -14.52
CA LEU A 348 -6.66 -16.39 -13.46
C LEU A 348 -6.20 -15.54 -12.27
N LEU A 349 -4.94 -15.66 -11.85
CA LEU A 349 -4.38 -14.87 -10.75
C LEU A 349 -4.24 -13.38 -11.11
N GLU A 350 -3.93 -13.05 -12.35
CA GLU A 350 -3.95 -11.67 -12.87
C GLU A 350 -5.36 -11.09 -12.80
N LEU A 351 -6.37 -11.80 -13.33
CA LEU A 351 -7.77 -11.40 -13.22
C LEU A 351 -8.23 -11.27 -11.76
N ILE A 352 -7.86 -12.21 -10.89
CA ILE A 352 -8.18 -12.14 -9.46
C ILE A 352 -7.58 -10.86 -8.86
N SER A 353 -6.31 -10.58 -9.12
CA SER A 353 -5.62 -9.41 -8.57
C SER A 353 -6.28 -8.10 -9.03
N GLU A 354 -6.59 -7.99 -10.33
CA GLU A 354 -7.27 -6.84 -10.94
C GLU A 354 -8.69 -6.61 -10.43
N LYS A 355 -9.37 -7.63 -9.91
CA LYS A 355 -10.74 -7.53 -9.38
C LYS A 355 -10.81 -7.46 -7.86
N LEU A 356 -9.80 -7.98 -7.17
CA LEU A 356 -9.75 -8.03 -5.72
C LEU A 356 -9.18 -6.74 -5.12
N PHE A 357 -8.11 -6.19 -5.72
CA PHE A 357 -7.38 -5.03 -5.17
C PHE A 357 -7.84 -3.71 -5.79
N VAL A 358 -9.14 -3.54 -5.98
CA VAL A 358 -9.77 -2.30 -6.46
C VAL A 358 -10.52 -1.61 -5.34
N ASN A 359 -10.58 -0.28 -5.38
CA ASN A 359 -11.34 0.55 -4.43
C ASN A 359 -11.05 0.21 -2.95
N PRO A 360 -9.79 0.39 -2.49
CA PRO A 360 -9.44 0.10 -1.11
C PRO A 360 -10.30 0.93 -0.15
N ASN A 361 -10.85 0.28 0.86
CA ASN A 361 -11.46 0.94 2.01
C ASN A 361 -10.33 1.55 2.87
N LEU A 362 -10.43 2.86 3.11
CA LEU A 362 -9.47 3.63 3.89
C LEU A 362 -9.93 3.84 5.34
N THR A 363 -11.08 3.27 5.72
CA THR A 363 -11.61 3.34 7.08
C THR A 363 -10.77 2.49 8.02
N LEU A 364 -10.30 3.08 9.13
CA LEU A 364 -9.39 2.43 10.08
C LEU A 364 -9.96 1.17 10.77
N ASN A 365 -11.29 1.05 10.84
CA ASN A 365 -11.98 -0.04 11.55
C ASN A 365 -12.51 -1.14 10.62
N GLU A 366 -12.25 -1.05 9.32
CA GLU A 366 -12.78 -1.99 8.32
C GLU A 366 -11.64 -2.64 7.53
N ALA A 367 -11.92 -3.80 6.93
CA ALA A 367 -10.96 -4.44 6.05
C ALA A 367 -10.75 -3.62 4.77
N LYS A 368 -9.51 -3.60 4.26
CA LYS A 368 -9.14 -2.81 3.10
C LYS A 368 -9.88 -3.20 1.82
N TYR A 369 -10.29 -4.45 1.64
CA TYR A 369 -10.90 -4.93 0.40
C TYR A 369 -12.08 -5.87 0.65
N GLU A 370 -13.10 -5.80 -0.20
CA GLU A 370 -14.17 -6.79 -0.25
C GLU A 370 -13.74 -8.03 -1.06
N THR A 371 -14.13 -9.23 -0.61
CA THR A 371 -13.74 -10.50 -1.25
C THR A 371 -14.78 -11.04 -2.24
N LYS A 372 -15.85 -10.31 -2.54
CA LYS A 372 -16.97 -10.78 -3.38
C LYS A 372 -16.52 -11.28 -4.75
N SER A 373 -15.63 -10.54 -5.42
CA SER A 373 -15.10 -10.93 -6.72
C SER A 373 -14.18 -12.15 -6.65
N LEU A 374 -13.35 -12.25 -5.61
CA LEU A 374 -12.54 -13.44 -5.37
C LEU A 374 -13.45 -14.67 -5.16
N GLN A 375 -14.43 -14.57 -4.25
CA GLN A 375 -15.39 -15.64 -3.99
C GLN A 375 -16.09 -16.09 -5.27
N PHE A 376 -16.62 -15.15 -6.06
CA PHE A 376 -17.26 -15.46 -7.33
C PHE A 376 -16.33 -16.21 -8.30
N ILE A 377 -15.10 -15.75 -8.47
CA ILE A 377 -14.15 -16.40 -9.38
C ILE A 377 -13.83 -17.82 -8.89
N LEU A 378 -13.54 -18.00 -7.60
CA LEU A 378 -13.20 -19.32 -7.04
C LEU A 378 -14.38 -20.30 -7.12
N GLU A 379 -15.61 -19.85 -6.84
CA GLU A 379 -16.81 -20.67 -7.01
C GLU A 379 -17.04 -21.08 -8.46
N LYS A 380 -16.74 -20.18 -9.43
CA LYS A 380 -16.86 -20.49 -10.86
C LYS A 380 -15.77 -21.43 -11.37
N VAL A 381 -14.55 -21.33 -10.84
CA VAL A 381 -13.43 -22.19 -11.25
C VAL A 381 -13.51 -23.57 -10.61
N PHE A 382 -13.85 -23.64 -9.32
CA PHE A 382 -13.86 -24.91 -8.58
C PHE A 382 -15.22 -25.60 -8.56
N GLU A 383 -16.31 -24.91 -8.87
CA GLU A 383 -17.67 -25.43 -8.78
C GLU A 383 -17.93 -26.09 -7.40
N ASP A 384 -18.29 -27.39 -7.36
CA ASP A 384 -18.45 -28.14 -6.10
C ASP A 384 -17.24 -29.04 -5.77
N THR A 385 -16.07 -28.77 -6.35
CA THR A 385 -14.85 -29.58 -6.11
C THR A 385 -14.45 -29.52 -4.63
N ARG A 386 -14.21 -30.69 -4.04
CA ARG A 386 -13.84 -30.85 -2.64
C ARG A 386 -12.48 -31.54 -2.49
N ILE A 387 -11.92 -31.49 -1.28
CA ILE A 387 -10.63 -32.13 -0.97
C ILE A 387 -10.60 -33.63 -1.30
N LYS A 388 -11.72 -34.35 -1.12
CA LYS A 388 -11.82 -35.77 -1.49
C LYS A 388 -11.60 -36.04 -2.97
N ASP A 389 -11.95 -35.09 -3.84
CA ASP A 389 -11.89 -35.22 -5.30
C ASP A 389 -10.46 -34.99 -5.84
N VAL A 390 -9.59 -34.33 -5.05
CA VAL A 390 -8.18 -34.14 -5.37
C VAL A 390 -7.45 -35.47 -5.40
N LYS A 391 -6.60 -35.72 -6.42
CA LYS A 391 -5.96 -37.03 -6.66
C LYS A 391 -4.65 -37.27 -5.89
N CYS A 392 -3.88 -36.21 -5.63
CA CYS A 392 -2.63 -36.27 -4.88
C CYS A 392 -2.87 -35.92 -3.39
N HIS A 393 -1.82 -35.99 -2.57
CA HIS A 393 -1.91 -35.37 -1.25
C HIS A 393 -1.93 -33.85 -1.40
N PHE A 394 -2.72 -33.20 -0.56
CA PHE A 394 -3.00 -31.78 -0.66
C PHE A 394 -3.12 -31.18 0.73
N LEU A 395 -2.55 -30.00 0.94
CA LEU A 395 -2.58 -29.30 2.22
C LEU A 395 -2.67 -27.78 2.00
N VAL A 396 -3.62 -27.15 2.70
CA VAL A 396 -3.78 -25.69 2.76
C VAL A 396 -3.90 -25.27 4.21
N ASP A 397 -3.14 -24.26 4.62
CA ASP A 397 -3.18 -23.74 5.99
C ASP A 397 -4.11 -22.54 6.17
N SER A 398 -4.61 -22.39 7.39
CA SER A 398 -5.45 -21.28 7.84
C SER A 398 -5.48 -21.24 9.38
N PHE A 399 -6.07 -20.20 9.95
CA PHE A 399 -6.25 -20.07 11.39
C PHE A 399 -7.72 -19.74 11.72
N LEU A 400 -8.37 -20.61 12.48
CA LEU A 400 -9.73 -20.40 12.98
C LEU A 400 -9.69 -19.50 14.21
N ILE A 401 -10.34 -18.34 14.15
CA ILE A 401 -10.34 -17.36 15.25
C ILE A 401 -11.50 -17.56 16.23
N ASP A 402 -12.68 -17.99 15.77
CA ASP A 402 -13.81 -18.37 16.64
C ASP A 402 -14.66 -19.46 15.94
N PRO A 403 -14.72 -20.69 16.49
CA PRO A 403 -15.55 -21.76 15.93
C PRO A 403 -17.06 -21.52 16.15
N GLU A 404 -17.45 -20.52 16.96
CA GLU A 404 -18.82 -20.23 17.43
C GLU A 404 -19.54 -21.42 18.08
N THR A 405 -18.79 -22.48 18.38
CA THR A 405 -19.26 -23.73 18.97
C THR A 405 -18.44 -24.02 20.22
N ASN A 406 -19.04 -24.69 21.21
CA ASN A 406 -18.36 -25.00 22.47
C ASN A 406 -17.60 -26.34 22.37
N PRO A 407 -16.36 -26.43 22.89
CA PRO A 407 -15.60 -25.35 23.51
C PRO A 407 -15.09 -24.32 22.47
N ARG A 408 -15.20 -23.02 22.79
CA ARG A 408 -14.66 -21.96 21.93
C ARG A 408 -13.15 -21.89 22.09
N GLU A 409 -12.42 -22.29 21.06
CA GLU A 409 -10.96 -22.22 21.02
C GLU A 409 -10.49 -21.78 19.63
N CYS A 410 -9.49 -20.89 19.59
CA CYS A 410 -8.78 -20.63 18.34
C CYS A 410 -8.00 -21.88 17.94
N LYS A 411 -7.91 -22.15 16.64
CA LYS A 411 -7.31 -23.39 16.15
C LYS A 411 -6.47 -23.16 14.89
N ALA A 412 -5.24 -23.67 14.92
CA ALA A 412 -4.44 -23.84 13.71
C ALA A 412 -5.08 -24.92 12.85
N CYS A 413 -5.30 -24.64 11.56
CA CYS A 413 -5.98 -25.55 10.66
C CYS A 413 -5.11 -25.86 9.44
N ALA A 414 -4.95 -27.15 9.16
CA ALA A 414 -4.35 -27.66 7.94
C ALA A 414 -5.42 -28.48 7.19
N PHE A 415 -6.11 -27.84 6.25
CA PHE A 415 -7.09 -28.51 5.41
C PHE A 415 -6.37 -29.49 4.49
N THR A 416 -6.51 -30.79 4.77
CA THR A 416 -5.72 -31.81 4.08
C THR A 416 -6.48 -33.13 3.91
N ASN A 417 -6.05 -33.91 2.91
CA ASN A 417 -6.45 -35.32 2.75
C ASN A 417 -5.41 -36.30 3.33
N LEU A 418 -4.42 -35.81 4.07
CA LEU A 418 -3.47 -36.60 4.87
C LEU A 418 -4.07 -37.06 6.20
N GLU A 419 -5.17 -36.44 6.63
CA GLU A 419 -5.98 -36.83 7.78
C GLU A 419 -7.46 -36.87 7.42
N LYS A 420 -8.27 -37.44 8.31
CA LYS A 420 -9.72 -37.50 8.15
C LYS A 420 -10.39 -36.24 8.71
N GLY A 421 -11.55 -35.90 8.19
CA GLY A 421 -12.41 -34.82 8.69
C GLY A 421 -12.58 -33.65 7.73
N TYR A 422 -11.68 -33.51 6.74
CA TYR A 422 -11.72 -32.41 5.77
C TYR A 422 -12.21 -32.83 4.38
N GLU A 423 -12.64 -34.09 4.20
CA GLU A 423 -12.96 -34.67 2.90
C GLU A 423 -14.01 -33.87 2.11
N ASN A 424 -14.95 -33.26 2.82
CA ASN A 424 -16.06 -32.52 2.23
C ASN A 424 -15.82 -31.00 2.16
N GLU A 425 -14.67 -30.50 2.61
CA GLU A 425 -14.34 -29.08 2.47
C GLU A 425 -14.22 -28.70 0.99
N LYS A 426 -14.87 -27.60 0.61
CA LYS A 426 -14.83 -27.06 -0.76
C LYS A 426 -13.50 -26.36 -1.01
N LEU A 427 -12.94 -26.55 -2.20
CA LEU A 427 -11.68 -25.88 -2.57
C LEU A 427 -11.83 -24.34 -2.62
N SER A 428 -13.00 -23.83 -3.01
CA SER A 428 -13.32 -22.39 -2.95
C SER A 428 -13.22 -21.84 -1.52
N ASP A 429 -13.85 -22.54 -0.57
CA ASP A 429 -13.97 -22.08 0.81
C ASP A 429 -12.60 -22.11 1.49
N ILE A 430 -11.84 -23.20 1.37
CA ILE A 430 -10.51 -23.29 1.98
C ILE A 430 -9.54 -22.25 1.41
N CYS A 431 -9.68 -21.88 0.12
CA CYS A 431 -8.88 -20.81 -0.47
C CYS A 431 -9.26 -19.44 0.09
N LEU A 432 -10.56 -19.15 0.25
CA LEU A 432 -11.03 -17.92 0.88
C LEU A 432 -10.57 -17.81 2.34
N ARG A 433 -10.65 -18.91 3.10
CA ARG A 433 -10.14 -19.00 4.48
C ARG A 433 -8.64 -18.74 4.54
N SER A 434 -7.86 -19.39 3.68
CA SER A 434 -6.40 -19.27 3.64
C SER A 434 -5.91 -17.91 3.15
N ALA A 435 -6.69 -17.20 2.32
CA ALA A 435 -6.33 -15.89 1.77
C ALA A 435 -6.89 -14.69 2.56
N ALA A 436 -7.64 -14.91 3.64
CA ALA A 436 -8.29 -13.85 4.44
C ALA A 436 -7.28 -13.11 5.35
N ALA A 437 -6.34 -12.40 4.74
CA ALA A 437 -5.26 -11.69 5.43
C ALA A 437 -5.82 -10.58 6.34
N PRO A 438 -5.50 -10.59 7.65
CA PRO A 438 -5.93 -9.53 8.57
C PRO A 438 -5.55 -8.15 8.04
N THR A 439 -6.37 -7.14 8.31
CA THR A 439 -6.32 -5.76 7.75
C THR A 439 -6.64 -5.64 6.26
N TYR A 440 -6.36 -6.66 5.45
CA TYR A 440 -6.67 -6.66 4.02
C TYR A 440 -8.10 -7.12 3.74
N PHE A 441 -8.53 -8.21 4.39
CA PHE A 441 -9.83 -8.85 4.16
C PHE A 441 -10.53 -9.18 5.47
N HIS A 442 -11.86 -9.23 5.43
CA HIS A 442 -12.64 -9.77 6.53
C HIS A 442 -12.36 -11.28 6.70
N PRO A 443 -12.41 -11.81 7.93
CA PRO A 443 -12.41 -13.25 8.15
C PRO A 443 -13.51 -13.93 7.33
N TYR A 444 -13.19 -15.07 6.72
CA TYR A 444 -14.17 -15.85 5.96
C TYR A 444 -14.53 -17.11 6.74
N GLN A 445 -15.81 -17.28 7.08
CA GLN A 445 -16.30 -18.37 7.95
C GLN A 445 -15.52 -18.46 9.28
N ASN A 446 -15.13 -17.29 9.83
CA ASN A 446 -14.31 -17.13 11.03
C ASN A 446 -12.88 -17.64 10.94
N TYR A 447 -12.36 -17.83 9.72
CA TYR A 447 -10.96 -18.10 9.47
C TYR A 447 -10.23 -16.87 8.96
N VAL A 448 -8.94 -16.80 9.27
CA VAL A 448 -7.98 -15.83 8.71
C VAL A 448 -6.84 -16.55 8.01
N ASP A 449 -6.02 -15.75 7.32
CA ASP A 449 -4.96 -16.22 6.41
C ASP A 449 -4.00 -17.23 7.04
N GLY A 450 -3.60 -18.22 6.22
CA GLY A 450 -2.67 -19.27 6.59
C GLY A 450 -1.27 -18.77 6.96
N GLY A 451 -0.89 -17.58 6.49
CA GLY A 451 0.38 -16.92 6.80
C GLY A 451 0.56 -16.61 8.28
N ILE A 452 -0.53 -16.55 9.06
CA ILE A 452 -0.49 -16.49 10.52
C ILE A 452 0.10 -17.78 11.11
N LEU A 453 -0.20 -18.94 10.52
CA LEU A 453 0.35 -20.22 10.93
C LEU A 453 1.75 -20.43 10.32
N ASN A 454 1.86 -20.45 9.00
CA ASN A 454 3.14 -20.59 8.30
C ASN A 454 3.05 -20.17 6.83
N ASN A 455 3.65 -19.05 6.45
CA ASN A 455 3.64 -18.63 5.03
C ASN A 455 4.41 -19.58 4.09
N THR A 456 5.21 -20.51 4.63
CA THR A 456 5.85 -21.61 3.90
C THR A 456 5.17 -22.93 4.29
N PRO A 457 4.05 -23.29 3.64
CA PRO A 457 3.03 -24.21 4.18
C PRO A 457 3.51 -25.65 4.38
N VAL A 458 4.58 -26.07 3.70
CA VAL A 458 5.17 -27.40 3.93
C VAL A 458 5.68 -27.61 5.34
N GLY A 459 6.02 -26.54 6.08
CA GLY A 459 6.34 -26.64 7.51
C GLY A 459 5.24 -27.29 8.33
N VAL A 460 3.98 -27.11 7.93
CA VAL A 460 2.80 -27.72 8.57
C VAL A 460 2.64 -29.21 8.21
N SER A 461 3.29 -29.66 7.12
CA SER A 461 3.16 -31.03 6.62
C SER A 461 4.01 -32.06 7.38
N TRP A 462 5.08 -31.65 8.08
CA TRP A 462 6.08 -32.57 8.63
C TRP A 462 5.50 -33.60 9.59
N ALA A 463 4.57 -33.21 10.45
CA ALA A 463 3.90 -34.12 11.38
C ALA A 463 3.09 -35.20 10.63
N TYR A 464 2.41 -34.83 9.55
CA TYR A 464 1.65 -35.77 8.71
C TYR A 464 2.54 -36.69 7.89
N LEU A 465 3.72 -36.23 7.49
CA LEU A 465 4.63 -37.02 6.66
C LEU A 465 5.48 -37.98 7.49
N PHE A 466 6.02 -37.53 8.62
CA PHE A 466 7.01 -38.27 9.41
C PHE A 466 6.49 -38.78 10.75
N GLY A 467 5.42 -38.19 11.27
CA GLY A 467 4.90 -38.53 12.60
C GLY A 467 4.39 -39.96 12.68
N GLU A 468 4.37 -40.50 13.90
CA GLU A 468 3.93 -41.87 14.20
C GLU A 468 2.50 -42.14 13.74
N GLN A 469 1.62 -41.14 13.82
CA GLN A 469 0.23 -41.23 13.35
C GLN A 469 0.05 -40.76 11.89
N GLY A 470 1.12 -40.30 11.24
CA GLY A 470 1.12 -39.87 9.86
C GLY A 470 1.46 -41.01 8.88
N LEU A 471 1.98 -40.64 7.71
CA LEU A 471 2.42 -41.57 6.67
C LEU A 471 3.69 -42.35 7.07
N GLN A 472 4.45 -41.84 8.06
CA GLN A 472 5.72 -42.41 8.51
C GLN A 472 6.69 -42.65 7.35
N LEU A 473 6.84 -41.66 6.48
CA LEU A 473 7.82 -41.69 5.40
C LEU A 473 9.23 -41.64 5.99
N ASP A 474 10.18 -42.33 5.35
CA ASP A 474 11.60 -42.10 5.65
C ASP A 474 11.99 -40.74 5.06
N PRO A 475 12.49 -39.78 5.86
CA PRO A 475 12.97 -38.50 5.35
C PRO A 475 13.98 -38.64 4.21
N LYS A 476 14.71 -39.76 4.08
CA LYS A 476 15.63 -40.09 2.96
C LYS A 476 14.96 -40.32 1.61
N ASN A 477 13.65 -40.56 1.60
CA ASN A 477 12.87 -40.74 0.38
C ASN A 477 12.09 -39.48 0.00
N VAL A 478 12.08 -38.45 0.83
CA VAL A 478 11.35 -37.20 0.56
C VAL A 478 12.23 -36.18 -0.17
N VAL A 479 11.67 -35.50 -1.17
CA VAL A 479 12.29 -34.35 -1.84
C VAL A 479 11.26 -33.22 -1.93
N CYS A 480 11.69 -31.97 -1.73
CA CYS A 480 10.79 -30.82 -1.69
C CYS A 480 11.31 -29.65 -2.52
N PHE A 481 10.47 -29.17 -3.42
CA PHE A 481 10.62 -27.89 -4.10
C PHE A 481 9.67 -26.89 -3.43
N SER A 482 10.22 -25.92 -2.72
CA SER A 482 9.48 -24.82 -2.09
C SER A 482 9.69 -23.55 -2.91
N LEU A 483 8.61 -23.05 -3.49
CA LEU A 483 8.59 -21.85 -4.31
C LEU A 483 8.07 -20.68 -3.49
N SER A 484 8.79 -19.56 -3.54
CA SER A 484 8.41 -18.33 -2.87
C SER A 484 7.83 -17.29 -3.83
N ALA A 485 6.91 -16.48 -3.31
CA ALA A 485 6.43 -15.24 -3.91
C ALA A 485 7.51 -14.12 -4.05
N GLY A 486 8.76 -14.41 -3.69
CA GLY A 486 9.91 -13.56 -3.95
C GLY A 486 10.68 -13.12 -2.71
N LYS A 487 11.94 -12.74 -2.91
CA LYS A 487 12.81 -12.18 -1.89
C LYS A 487 12.85 -10.66 -2.05
N PRO A 488 12.30 -9.87 -1.11
CA PRO A 488 12.43 -8.42 -1.14
C PRO A 488 13.88 -7.98 -0.96
N ASP A 489 14.17 -6.77 -1.43
CA ASP A 489 15.44 -6.08 -1.26
C ASP A 489 15.17 -4.65 -0.76
N PRO A 490 15.69 -4.22 0.41
CA PRO A 490 16.50 -4.98 1.36
C PRO A 490 15.72 -6.12 2.05
N TYR A 491 16.42 -7.19 2.38
CA TYR A 491 15.87 -8.37 3.08
C TYR A 491 16.07 -8.29 4.61
N TYR A 492 15.70 -7.16 5.21
CA TYR A 492 15.72 -6.95 6.67
C TYR A 492 14.71 -5.89 7.08
N ILE A 493 14.33 -5.90 8.35
CA ILE A 493 13.56 -4.81 8.95
C ILE A 493 14.54 -3.84 9.61
N ASP A 494 14.49 -2.57 9.22
CA ASP A 494 15.43 -1.54 9.69
C ASP A 494 15.14 -1.17 11.14
N ILE A 495 16.03 -1.59 12.05
CA ILE A 495 15.90 -1.32 13.49
C ILE A 495 15.87 0.18 13.80
N ASN A 496 16.48 1.03 12.98
CA ASN A 496 16.45 2.48 13.19
C ASN A 496 15.07 3.07 12.87
N LYS A 497 14.30 2.43 11.99
CA LYS A 497 12.89 2.80 11.72
C LYS A 497 11.95 2.33 12.82
N ILE A 498 12.27 1.21 13.49
CA ILE A 498 11.49 0.71 14.64
C ILE A 498 11.81 1.50 15.90
N GLY A 499 13.10 1.79 16.18
CA GLY A 499 13.55 2.45 17.40
C GLY A 499 13.08 1.72 18.66
N ASN A 500 12.55 2.47 19.64
CA ASN A 500 11.89 1.93 20.84
C ASN A 500 10.41 1.59 20.59
N GLY A 501 10.12 1.01 19.41
CA GLY A 501 8.79 0.98 18.81
C GLY A 501 7.69 0.38 19.69
N GLY A 502 6.58 1.10 19.79
CA GLY A 502 5.31 0.65 20.39
C GLY A 502 4.32 0.22 19.32
N LEU A 503 3.02 0.25 19.64
CA LEU A 503 1.94 -0.26 18.79
C LEU A 503 1.99 0.29 17.35
N VAL A 504 2.24 1.59 17.18
CA VAL A 504 2.21 2.26 15.87
C VAL A 504 3.41 1.88 14.99
N GLN A 505 4.62 1.84 15.56
CA GLN A 505 5.82 1.44 14.81
C GLN A 505 5.71 -0.02 14.36
N TRP A 506 5.24 -0.90 15.25
CA TRP A 506 5.05 -2.31 14.94
C TRP A 506 3.89 -2.56 13.98
N ALA A 507 2.81 -1.78 14.01
CA ALA A 507 1.64 -1.98 13.15
C ALA A 507 2.01 -2.07 11.66
N THR A 508 3.04 -1.35 11.22
CA THR A 508 3.50 -1.37 9.82
C THR A 508 4.45 -2.51 9.46
N GLN A 509 5.05 -3.18 10.46
CA GLN A 509 6.11 -4.19 10.28
C GLN A 509 5.74 -5.57 10.82
N ILE A 510 4.67 -5.67 11.61
CA ILE A 510 4.36 -6.88 12.38
C ILE A 510 4.06 -8.08 11.48
N SER A 511 3.34 -7.87 10.38
CA SER A 511 3.06 -8.92 9.39
C SER A 511 4.36 -9.42 8.75
N ASP A 512 5.19 -8.51 8.23
CA ASP A 512 6.48 -8.83 7.64
C ASP A 512 7.41 -9.54 8.64
N THR A 513 7.33 -9.18 9.92
CA THR A 513 8.09 -9.84 10.99
C THR A 513 7.73 -11.31 11.13
N PHE A 514 6.43 -11.63 11.24
CA PHE A 514 5.98 -13.02 11.31
C PHE A 514 6.32 -13.79 10.02
N MET A 515 6.16 -13.16 8.86
CA MET A 515 6.51 -13.78 7.57
C MET A 515 8.01 -14.08 7.44
N TYR A 516 8.89 -13.15 7.82
CA TYR A 516 10.34 -13.38 7.77
C TYR A 516 10.78 -14.44 8.80
N ALA A 517 10.18 -14.44 9.99
CA ALA A 517 10.47 -15.43 11.02
C ALA A 517 10.10 -16.84 10.56
N THR A 518 8.85 -17.03 10.10
CA THR A 518 8.35 -18.33 9.62
C THR A 518 9.13 -18.82 8.41
N ARG A 519 9.41 -17.94 7.43
CA ARG A 519 10.24 -18.29 6.27
C ARG A 519 11.65 -18.75 6.68
N SER A 520 12.32 -17.98 7.55
CA SER A 520 13.66 -18.35 8.01
C SER A 520 13.67 -19.69 8.75
N TRP A 521 12.63 -19.96 9.54
CA TRP A 521 12.50 -21.21 10.27
C TRP A 521 12.22 -22.40 9.33
N SER A 522 11.28 -22.26 8.39
CA SER A 522 10.94 -23.31 7.42
C SER A 522 12.12 -23.71 6.54
N VAL A 523 13.00 -22.77 6.16
CA VAL A 523 14.27 -23.09 5.46
C VAL A 523 15.19 -23.95 6.33
N LYS A 524 15.29 -23.64 7.63
CA LYS A 524 16.08 -24.43 8.58
C LYS A 524 15.51 -25.83 8.76
N GLU A 525 14.19 -25.97 8.90
CA GLU A 525 13.52 -27.26 9.01
C GLU A 525 13.75 -28.13 7.77
N GLY A 526 13.52 -27.57 6.58
CA GLY A 526 13.74 -28.26 5.31
C GLY A 526 15.18 -28.78 5.18
N GLY A 527 16.16 -27.95 5.55
CA GLY A 527 17.58 -28.34 5.59
C GLY A 527 17.88 -29.46 6.60
N ILE A 528 17.26 -29.44 7.78
CA ILE A 528 17.44 -30.47 8.81
C ILE A 528 16.83 -31.80 8.37
N TYR A 529 15.58 -31.79 7.87
CA TYR A 529 14.88 -33.02 7.50
C TYR A 529 15.40 -33.63 6.20
N LEU A 530 15.70 -32.81 5.19
CA LEU A 530 15.94 -33.29 3.83
C LEU A 530 17.37 -33.05 3.33
N GLY A 531 18.15 -32.15 3.95
CA GLY A 531 19.44 -31.71 3.44
C GLY A 531 19.32 -31.10 2.04
N ASP A 532 20.21 -31.43 1.13
CA ASP A 532 20.20 -30.92 -0.26
C ASP A 532 18.95 -31.30 -1.08
N ARG A 533 18.11 -32.21 -0.56
CA ARG A 533 16.83 -32.61 -1.18
C ARG A 533 15.69 -31.63 -0.87
N TRP A 534 15.99 -30.56 -0.16
CA TRP A 534 15.16 -29.38 -0.03
C TRP A 534 15.72 -28.27 -0.91
N LEU A 535 14.94 -27.81 -1.89
CA LEU A 535 15.24 -26.58 -2.61
C LEU A 535 14.20 -25.53 -2.27
N ARG A 536 14.66 -24.49 -1.56
CA ARG A 536 13.94 -23.23 -1.44
C ARG A 536 14.33 -22.33 -2.60
N PHE A 537 13.39 -22.02 -3.48
CA PHE A 537 13.60 -21.10 -4.58
C PHE A 537 13.00 -19.73 -4.28
N ASP A 538 13.88 -18.75 -4.06
CA ASP A 538 13.58 -17.40 -3.61
C ASP A 538 14.01 -16.38 -4.68
N PRO A 539 13.17 -16.11 -5.70
CA PRO A 539 13.53 -15.20 -6.78
C PRO A 539 13.73 -13.77 -6.24
N PRO A 540 14.81 -13.07 -6.60
CA PRO A 540 15.04 -11.70 -6.14
C PRO A 540 14.04 -10.74 -6.79
N LEU A 541 13.38 -9.91 -5.98
CA LEU A 541 12.45 -8.89 -6.49
C LEU A 541 13.15 -7.55 -6.80
N GLY A 542 14.36 -7.33 -6.30
CA GLY A 542 15.12 -6.08 -6.48
C GLY A 542 14.57 -4.87 -5.69
N ARG A 543 13.35 -4.95 -5.18
CA ARG A 543 12.76 -4.00 -4.24
C ARG A 543 11.64 -4.63 -3.40
N ILE A 544 11.08 -3.86 -2.47
CA ILE A 544 9.87 -4.25 -1.74
C ILE A 544 8.65 -4.06 -2.66
N ILE A 545 7.92 -5.15 -2.90
CA ILE A 545 6.64 -5.16 -3.62
C ILE A 545 5.57 -5.67 -2.65
N LYS A 546 4.56 -4.84 -2.35
CA LYS A 546 3.47 -5.17 -1.43
C LYS A 546 2.49 -6.18 -2.05
N LEU A 547 1.55 -6.67 -1.24
CA LEU A 547 0.61 -7.72 -1.62
C LEU A 547 -0.42 -7.28 -2.68
N ASP A 548 -0.68 -5.98 -2.77
CA ASP A 548 -1.84 -5.35 -3.43
C ASP A 548 -1.50 -4.24 -4.44
N GLN A 549 -0.22 -4.10 -4.84
CA GLN A 549 0.26 -3.07 -5.77
C GLN A 549 0.09 -3.48 -7.24
N ILE A 550 -1.16 -3.60 -7.70
CA ILE A 550 -1.50 -4.13 -9.04
C ILE A 550 -0.77 -3.42 -10.20
N GLU A 551 -0.38 -2.16 -10.01
CA GLU A 551 0.41 -1.38 -10.97
C GLU A 551 1.80 -1.99 -11.25
N LEU A 552 2.30 -2.84 -10.36
CA LEU A 552 3.60 -3.52 -10.48
C LEU A 552 3.50 -4.93 -11.09
N ILE A 553 2.31 -5.37 -11.51
CA ILE A 553 2.14 -6.65 -12.21
C ILE A 553 3.05 -6.75 -13.45
N PRO A 554 3.19 -5.74 -14.32
CA PRO A 554 4.10 -5.81 -15.48
C PRO A 554 5.56 -6.08 -15.07
N GLU A 555 6.04 -5.41 -14.03
CA GLU A 555 7.39 -5.61 -13.50
C GLU A 555 7.55 -7.00 -12.87
N LEU A 556 6.56 -7.47 -12.11
CA LEU A 556 6.57 -8.84 -11.56
C LEU A 556 6.67 -9.89 -12.68
N LYS A 557 5.96 -9.69 -13.79
CA LYS A 557 6.01 -10.56 -14.96
C LYS A 557 7.39 -10.49 -15.63
N GLU A 558 7.98 -9.31 -15.74
CA GLU A 558 9.34 -9.13 -16.26
C GLU A 558 10.37 -9.89 -15.41
N ILE A 559 10.34 -9.69 -14.08
CA ILE A 559 11.18 -10.42 -13.13
C ILE A 559 11.00 -11.93 -13.32
N ALA A 560 9.75 -12.41 -13.28
CA ALA A 560 9.46 -13.85 -13.38
C ALA A 560 9.96 -14.47 -14.69
N ASN A 561 9.94 -13.73 -15.80
CA ASN A 561 10.45 -14.20 -17.09
C ASN A 561 11.98 -14.21 -17.18
N ASN A 562 12.65 -13.32 -16.46
CA ASN A 562 14.10 -13.10 -16.56
C ASN A 562 14.91 -13.80 -15.46
N VAL A 563 14.29 -14.22 -14.35
CA VAL A 563 14.97 -14.96 -13.27
C VAL A 563 15.69 -16.20 -13.81
N ASP A 564 16.95 -16.40 -13.42
CA ASP A 564 17.75 -17.58 -13.79
C ASP A 564 17.24 -18.83 -13.06
N LEU A 565 16.91 -19.87 -13.83
CA LEU A 565 16.42 -21.16 -13.33
C LEU A 565 17.52 -22.24 -13.31
N THR A 566 18.77 -21.91 -13.62
CA THR A 566 19.88 -22.88 -13.69
C THR A 566 20.04 -23.69 -12.40
N VAL A 567 19.85 -23.06 -11.22
CA VAL A 567 19.90 -23.76 -9.93
C VAL A 567 18.75 -24.76 -9.78
N VAL A 568 17.55 -24.40 -10.25
CA VAL A 568 16.37 -25.27 -10.23
C VAL A 568 16.59 -26.44 -11.17
N ASP A 569 17.07 -26.19 -12.39
CA ASP A 569 17.34 -27.22 -13.40
C ASP A 569 18.31 -28.29 -12.88
N LYS A 570 19.46 -27.87 -12.38
CA LYS A 570 20.48 -28.78 -11.81
C LYS A 570 19.94 -29.58 -10.63
N TRP A 571 19.11 -28.95 -9.81
CA TRP A 571 18.52 -29.61 -8.66
C TRP A 571 17.45 -30.63 -9.07
N LEU A 572 16.61 -30.31 -10.04
CA LEU A 572 15.61 -31.23 -10.58
C LEU A 572 16.27 -32.48 -11.19
N GLU A 573 17.31 -32.29 -12.00
CA GLU A 573 18.09 -33.40 -12.59
C GLU A 573 18.70 -34.32 -11.53
N LYS A 574 19.17 -33.75 -10.41
CA LYS A 574 19.85 -34.51 -9.36
C LYS A 574 18.90 -35.20 -8.39
N TYR A 575 17.83 -34.52 -7.97
CA TYR A 575 16.99 -34.96 -6.86
C TYR A 575 15.54 -35.23 -7.22
N TRP A 576 15.01 -34.62 -8.28
CA TRP A 576 13.61 -34.80 -8.64
C TRP A 576 13.41 -35.98 -9.57
N ASP A 577 14.18 -36.05 -10.66
CA ASP A 577 13.88 -36.97 -11.76
C ASP A 577 14.06 -38.45 -11.48
#